data_AF-A0A7I8W5W1-F1
#
_entry.id   AF-A0A7I8W5W1-F1
#
_cell.length_a   1.000
_cell.length_b   1.000
_cell.length_c   1.000
_cell.angle_alpha   90.00
_cell.angle_beta   90.00
_cell.angle_gamma   90.00
#
_symmetry.space_group_name_H-M   'P 1'
#
loop_
_entity.id
_entity.type
_entity.pdbx_description
1 polymer ?
#
loop_
_entity_poly.entity_id
_entity_poly.type
_entity_poly.pdbx_seq_one_letter_code
_entity_poly.pdbx_strand_id
1 'polypeptide(L)'
;MSDYKEVTDFVKDAIPTKKRLLWSQLYSFVAKVSEAGYFFTISDSLIGYPLDNTYWCSKNSSGQPCPCGECIKQSYEERTYENCKHNNPATSSFWEQASYLFASTAEEQLTVMLNSTSWGMKNGKKIPFYPYFNKTTFGRVELPSLTKDKIKTLEVVLVAKPGQAVTETCKGDKSLYQIKDLLKQKGIEYKCVENPPYVMSLFSDDDRINKASYLSTGRGILQIISVLFAMRQMY
;
A
#
# COMPACT_ATOMS: atom_id res chain seq x y z
N MET A 1 -19.33 -0.76 -3.22
CA MET A 1 -18.71 -0.21 -1.99
C MET A 1 -19.54 -0.52 -0.75
N SER A 2 -20.88 -0.34 -0.75
CA SER A 2 -21.71 -0.52 0.45
C SER A 2 -21.82 -1.95 1.00
N ASP A 3 -21.56 -2.98 0.20
CA ASP A 3 -21.83 -4.39 0.58
C ASP A 3 -21.06 -4.86 1.83
N TYR A 4 -19.93 -4.23 2.14
CA TYR A 4 -19.12 -4.55 3.33
C TYR A 4 -19.28 -3.51 4.45
N LYS A 5 -20.25 -2.60 4.35
CA LYS A 5 -20.43 -1.50 5.31
C LYS A 5 -20.63 -2.03 6.74
N GLU A 6 -21.50 -3.01 6.92
CA GLU A 6 -21.78 -3.61 8.23
C GLU A 6 -20.52 -4.20 8.88
N VAL A 7 -19.70 -4.91 8.10
CA VAL A 7 -18.43 -5.47 8.56
C VAL A 7 -17.45 -4.36 8.95
N THR A 8 -17.32 -3.32 8.13
CA THR A 8 -16.47 -2.16 8.46
C THR A 8 -16.96 -1.40 9.70
N ASP A 9 -18.28 -1.27 9.88
CA ASP A 9 -18.85 -0.58 11.03
C ASP A 9 -18.63 -1.35 12.33
N PHE A 10 -18.66 -2.68 12.28
CA PHE A 10 -18.42 -3.54 13.43
C PHE A 10 -17.00 -3.43 13.99
N VAL A 11 -16.00 -3.25 13.12
CA VAL A 11 -14.57 -3.23 13.50
C VAL A 11 -13.96 -1.84 13.62
N LYS A 12 -14.71 -0.78 13.27
CA LYS A 12 -14.18 0.60 13.16
C LYS A 12 -13.45 1.08 14.42
N ASP A 13 -14.00 0.76 15.59
CA ASP A 13 -13.50 1.26 16.87
C ASP A 13 -12.22 0.54 17.32
N ALA A 14 -11.89 -0.60 16.69
CA ALA A 14 -10.65 -1.33 16.92
C ALA A 14 -9.47 -0.78 16.09
N ILE A 15 -9.68 0.19 15.19
CA ILE A 15 -8.63 0.75 14.33
C ILE A 15 -8.08 2.03 14.97
N PRO A 16 -6.79 2.07 15.41
CA PRO A 16 -6.19 3.28 15.97
C PRO A 16 -6.35 4.48 15.04
N THR A 17 -6.80 5.65 15.52
CA THR A 17 -7.09 6.81 14.64
C THR A 17 -5.85 7.61 14.23
N LYS A 18 -4.75 7.48 14.99
CA LYS A 18 -3.50 8.23 14.81
C LYS A 18 -2.39 7.35 14.21
N LYS A 19 -1.36 8.01 13.67
CA LYS A 19 -0.19 7.36 13.03
C LYS A 19 -0.57 6.38 11.90
N ARG A 20 -1.66 6.67 11.19
CA ARG A 20 -2.08 5.87 10.03
C ARG A 20 -1.20 6.14 8.82
N LEU A 21 -0.90 5.08 8.08
CA LEU A 21 -0.12 5.13 6.85
C LEU A 21 -0.91 4.51 5.69
N LEU A 22 -1.20 5.35 4.71
CA LEU A 22 -1.66 4.95 3.37
C LEU A 22 -0.45 4.72 2.46
N TRP A 23 -0.64 4.03 1.34
CA TRP A 23 0.46 3.81 0.41
C TRP A 23 0.00 3.54 -1.03
N SER A 24 0.90 3.80 -1.97
CA SER A 24 0.73 3.40 -3.37
C SER A 24 2.05 2.90 -3.96
N GLN A 25 2.01 1.76 -4.64
CA GLN A 25 3.16 1.13 -5.32
C GLN A 25 4.35 0.79 -4.38
N LEU A 26 4.09 0.53 -3.09
CA LEU A 26 5.12 0.34 -2.05
C LEU A 26 4.82 -0.77 -1.03
N TYR A 27 3.92 -1.71 -1.33
CA TYR A 27 3.44 -2.72 -0.38
C TYR A 27 4.55 -3.36 0.49
N SER A 28 5.57 -3.95 -0.14
CA SER A 28 6.65 -4.65 0.59
C SER A 28 7.52 -3.75 1.45
N PHE A 29 7.69 -2.47 1.07
CA PHE A 29 8.44 -1.52 1.87
C PHE A 29 7.60 -1.03 3.07
N VAL A 30 6.30 -0.81 2.84
CA VAL A 30 5.37 -0.36 3.88
C VAL A 30 5.16 -1.41 4.97
N ALA A 31 5.15 -2.70 4.61
CA ALA A 31 5.16 -3.79 5.60
C ALA A 31 6.33 -3.63 6.60
N LYS A 32 7.55 -3.36 6.11
CA LYS A 32 8.73 -3.13 6.98
C LYS A 32 8.60 -1.88 7.85
N VAL A 33 8.00 -0.83 7.29
CA VAL A 33 7.75 0.41 8.03
C VAL A 33 6.79 0.16 9.19
N SER A 34 5.74 -0.66 8.97
CA SER A 34 4.81 -1.07 10.01
C SER A 34 5.46 -1.99 11.04
N GLU A 35 6.19 -3.02 10.60
CA GLU A 35 6.93 -3.95 11.47
C GLU A 35 7.93 -3.23 12.38
N ALA A 36 8.57 -2.16 11.88
CA ALA A 36 9.46 -1.31 12.68
C ALA A 36 8.72 -0.36 13.65
N GLY A 37 7.38 -0.38 13.68
CA GLY A 37 6.54 0.35 14.62
C GLY A 37 6.36 1.83 14.32
N TYR A 38 6.74 2.30 13.13
CA TYR A 38 6.63 3.72 12.79
C TYR A 38 5.18 4.15 12.57
N PHE A 39 4.38 3.30 11.90
CA PHE A 39 3.01 3.61 11.51
C PHE A 39 2.12 2.38 11.56
N PHE A 40 0.82 2.63 11.65
CA PHE A 40 -0.23 1.61 11.54
C PHE A 40 -0.83 1.67 10.12
N THR A 41 -0.93 0.53 9.45
CA THR A 41 -1.47 0.41 8.09
C THR A 41 -2.79 -0.35 8.09
N ILE A 42 -3.50 -0.33 6.97
CA ILE A 42 -4.73 -1.13 6.83
C ILE A 42 -4.44 -2.63 7.01
N SER A 43 -3.26 -3.11 6.59
CA SER A 43 -2.83 -4.50 6.76
C SER A 43 -2.63 -4.92 8.22
N ASP A 44 -2.49 -3.97 9.15
CA ASP A 44 -2.36 -4.26 10.59
C ASP A 44 -3.71 -4.29 11.31
N SER A 45 -4.77 -3.83 10.64
CA SER A 45 -6.11 -3.76 11.23
C SER A 45 -6.79 -5.12 11.30
N LEU A 46 -7.74 -5.27 12.23
CA LEU A 46 -8.53 -6.51 12.38
C LEU A 46 -9.24 -6.93 11.10
N ILE A 47 -9.58 -5.97 10.22
CA ILE A 47 -10.21 -6.24 8.94
C ILE A 47 -9.21 -6.51 7.82
N GLY A 48 -8.01 -5.92 7.88
CA GLY A 48 -6.99 -6.09 6.85
C GLY A 48 -6.12 -7.31 7.07
N TYR A 49 -5.61 -7.53 8.28
CA TYR A 49 -4.65 -8.60 8.58
C TYR A 49 -5.11 -10.00 8.14
N PRO A 50 -6.33 -10.46 8.46
CA PRO A 50 -6.77 -11.81 8.09
C PRO A 50 -7.01 -11.99 6.59
N LEU A 51 -7.18 -10.88 5.85
CA LEU A 51 -7.57 -10.88 4.45
C LEU A 51 -6.44 -10.39 3.53
N ASP A 52 -5.31 -9.97 4.09
CA ASP A 52 -4.17 -9.51 3.32
C ASP A 52 -3.62 -10.65 2.43
N ASN A 53 -3.31 -10.32 1.18
CA ASN A 53 -2.95 -11.27 0.13
C ASN A 53 -3.97 -12.41 -0.15
N THR A 54 -5.20 -12.33 0.36
CA THR A 54 -6.26 -13.31 0.07
C THR A 54 -7.19 -12.84 -1.07
N TYR A 55 -7.88 -13.80 -1.69
CA TYR A 55 -8.88 -13.55 -2.74
C TYR A 55 -10.10 -14.42 -2.48
N TRP A 56 -11.29 -13.85 -2.66
CA TRP A 56 -12.55 -14.56 -2.46
C TRP A 56 -13.62 -14.06 -3.42
N CYS A 57 -14.68 -14.85 -3.60
CA CYS A 57 -15.81 -14.56 -4.47
C CYS A 57 -17.04 -15.36 -3.97
N SER A 58 -18.25 -15.03 -4.40
CA SER A 58 -19.40 -15.93 -4.21
C SER A 58 -19.56 -16.91 -5.36
N LYS A 59 -20.25 -18.04 -5.10
CA LYS A 59 -20.81 -18.88 -6.16
C LYS A 59 -21.86 -18.08 -6.96
N ASN A 60 -22.00 -18.34 -8.25
CA ASN A 60 -23.10 -17.79 -9.05
C ASN A 60 -24.42 -18.52 -8.76
N SER A 61 -25.53 -18.04 -9.33
CA SER A 61 -26.87 -18.64 -9.17
C SER A 61 -26.98 -20.08 -9.69
N SER A 62 -26.02 -20.52 -10.52
CA SER A 62 -25.90 -21.89 -11.03
C SER A 62 -25.00 -22.78 -10.14
N GLY A 63 -24.58 -22.28 -8.98
CA GLY A 63 -23.75 -23.02 -8.02
C GLY A 63 -22.27 -23.13 -8.40
N GLN A 64 -21.83 -22.51 -9.50
CA GLN A 64 -20.43 -22.54 -9.92
C GLN A 64 -19.59 -21.63 -9.01
N PRO A 65 -18.44 -22.09 -8.51
CA PRO A 65 -17.52 -21.27 -7.74
C PRO A 65 -16.97 -20.15 -8.63
N CYS A 66 -17.27 -18.91 -8.25
CA CYS A 66 -16.94 -17.69 -8.98
C CYS A 66 -17.56 -17.53 -10.37
N PRO A 67 -17.72 -16.28 -10.83
CA PRO A 67 -17.97 -15.99 -12.24
C PRO A 67 -16.92 -16.58 -13.20
N CYS A 68 -15.73 -16.91 -12.67
CA CYS A 68 -14.54 -17.34 -13.42
C CYS A 68 -14.09 -18.79 -13.12
N GLY A 69 -14.86 -19.59 -12.39
CA GLY A 69 -14.42 -20.92 -11.92
C GLY A 69 -13.44 -20.89 -10.74
N GLU A 70 -12.69 -19.79 -10.54
CA GLU A 70 -11.74 -19.58 -9.45
C GLU A 70 -11.72 -18.13 -8.93
N CYS A 71 -11.37 -17.96 -7.64
CA CYS A 71 -11.13 -16.63 -7.04
C CYS A 71 -9.73 -16.16 -7.42
N ILE A 72 -9.57 -15.53 -8.59
CA ILE A 72 -8.24 -15.10 -9.04
C ILE A 72 -7.84 -13.73 -8.47
N LYS A 73 -6.53 -13.56 -8.26
CA LYS A 73 -5.90 -12.26 -8.08
C LYS A 73 -6.16 -11.40 -9.30
N GLN A 74 -6.55 -10.15 -9.08
CA GLN A 74 -6.69 -9.16 -10.14
C GLN A 74 -5.34 -9.04 -10.89
N SER A 75 -5.27 -9.54 -12.13
CA SER A 75 -4.15 -9.27 -13.03
C SER A 75 -4.50 -8.08 -13.91
N TYR A 76 -3.63 -7.08 -13.93
CA TYR A 76 -3.72 -5.96 -14.88
C TYR A 76 -3.39 -6.41 -16.33
N GLU A 77 -2.82 -7.60 -16.47
CA GLU A 77 -2.57 -8.27 -17.74
C GLU A 77 -3.75 -9.18 -18.09
N GLU A 78 -4.31 -8.93 -19.26
CA GLU A 78 -5.42 -9.65 -19.90
C GLU A 78 -5.14 -11.16 -19.91
N ARG A 79 -5.83 -11.92 -19.05
CA ARG A 79 -5.89 -13.38 -19.19
C ARG A 79 -7.24 -13.79 -19.79
N THR A 80 -7.20 -14.08 -21.09
CA THR A 80 -7.73 -15.25 -21.83
C THR A 80 -8.99 -16.01 -21.38
N TYR A 81 -9.84 -15.45 -20.53
CA TYR A 81 -11.23 -15.91 -20.40
C TYR A 81 -12.13 -14.79 -20.87
N GLU A 82 -12.78 -14.95 -22.03
CA GLU A 82 -13.72 -13.97 -22.59
C GLU A 82 -14.83 -13.57 -21.59
N ASN A 83 -15.11 -14.43 -20.62
CA ASN A 83 -16.09 -14.24 -19.55
C ASN A 83 -15.54 -13.58 -18.27
N CYS A 84 -14.22 -13.34 -18.17
CA CYS A 84 -13.56 -12.72 -17.01
C CYS A 84 -12.97 -11.34 -17.35
N LYS A 85 -13.67 -10.56 -18.18
CA LYS A 85 -13.30 -9.18 -18.51
C LYS A 85 -13.41 -8.20 -17.33
N HIS A 86 -13.88 -8.64 -16.17
CA HIS A 86 -14.13 -7.77 -15.03
C HIS A 86 -13.42 -8.26 -13.76
N ASN A 87 -12.76 -7.30 -13.10
CA ASN A 87 -12.14 -7.39 -11.77
C ASN A 87 -12.94 -8.28 -10.82
N ASN A 88 -12.28 -9.03 -9.93
CA ASN A 88 -12.96 -9.71 -8.83
C ASN A 88 -13.69 -8.66 -7.95
N PRO A 89 -15.01 -8.49 -8.12
CA PRO A 89 -15.71 -7.34 -7.59
C PRO A 89 -15.90 -7.44 -6.08
N ALA A 90 -15.88 -8.67 -5.54
CA ALA A 90 -16.00 -8.92 -4.11
C ALA A 90 -14.75 -8.40 -3.38
N THR A 91 -13.57 -8.85 -3.79
CA THR A 91 -12.30 -8.41 -3.19
C THR A 91 -12.05 -6.92 -3.43
N SER A 92 -12.33 -6.40 -4.63
CA SER A 92 -12.16 -4.95 -4.88
C SER A 92 -13.13 -4.11 -4.06
N SER A 93 -14.41 -4.49 -3.97
CA SER A 93 -15.40 -3.74 -3.18
C SER A 93 -15.09 -3.76 -1.69
N PHE A 94 -14.59 -4.89 -1.19
CA PHE A 94 -14.13 -4.99 0.20
C PHE A 94 -12.98 -4.02 0.46
N TRP A 95 -11.91 -4.07 -0.32
CA TRP A 95 -10.75 -3.22 -0.09
C TRP A 95 -11.07 -1.75 -0.30
N GLU A 96 -11.96 -1.39 -1.23
CA GLU A 96 -12.47 -0.02 -1.35
C GLU A 96 -13.20 0.42 -0.07
N GLN A 97 -14.11 -0.40 0.47
CA GLN A 97 -14.86 -0.06 1.68
C GLN A 97 -13.96 0.01 2.92
N ALA A 98 -13.01 -0.92 3.07
CA ALA A 98 -12.04 -0.91 4.14
C ALA A 98 -11.08 0.29 4.05
N SER A 99 -10.63 0.64 2.84
CA SER A 99 -9.79 1.82 2.60
C SER A 99 -10.54 3.12 2.87
N TYR A 100 -11.81 3.20 2.49
CA TYR A 100 -12.68 4.33 2.83
C TYR A 100 -12.79 4.49 4.35
N LEU A 101 -13.11 3.41 5.09
CA LEU A 101 -13.15 3.43 6.56
C LEU A 101 -11.81 3.92 7.13
N PHE A 102 -10.71 3.30 6.69
CA PHE A 102 -9.37 3.55 7.20
C PHE A 102 -8.89 4.99 6.97
N ALA A 103 -9.23 5.59 5.83
CA ALA A 103 -8.89 6.98 5.54
C ALA A 103 -9.84 7.97 6.21
N SER A 104 -11.16 7.75 6.13
CA SER A 104 -12.19 8.69 6.61
C SER A 104 -12.33 8.76 8.13
N THR A 105 -11.76 7.81 8.87
CA THR A 105 -11.75 7.79 10.35
C THR A 105 -10.37 8.08 10.94
N ALA A 106 -9.39 8.45 10.11
CA ALA A 106 -8.10 8.91 10.57
C ALA A 106 -8.22 10.30 11.21
N GLU A 107 -7.33 10.63 12.16
CA GLU A 107 -7.36 11.90 12.90
C GLU A 107 -6.00 12.60 12.93
N GLU A 108 -6.04 13.92 13.04
CA GLU A 108 -4.89 14.83 13.12
C GLU A 108 -4.00 14.79 11.88
N GLN A 109 -2.98 13.94 11.88
CA GLN A 109 -2.02 13.79 10.80
C GLN A 109 -2.15 12.40 10.18
N LEU A 110 -2.37 12.38 8.87
CA LEU A 110 -2.34 11.17 8.04
C LEU A 110 -1.08 11.19 7.18
N THR A 111 -0.40 10.05 7.07
CA THR A 111 0.77 9.91 6.20
C THR A 111 0.42 9.03 5.00
N VAL A 112 0.93 9.38 3.82
CA VAL A 112 0.88 8.52 2.63
C VAL A 112 2.28 8.34 2.05
N MET A 113 2.68 7.09 1.85
CA MET A 113 3.93 6.75 1.15
C MET A 113 3.67 6.49 -0.33
N LEU A 114 4.40 7.21 -1.19
CA LEU A 114 4.29 7.06 -2.65
C LEU A 114 5.65 6.74 -3.28
N ASN A 115 5.65 5.79 -4.22
CA ASN A 115 6.86 5.38 -4.92
C ASN A 115 7.31 6.46 -5.92
N SER A 116 8.53 6.98 -5.77
CA SER A 116 9.11 7.95 -6.71
C SER A 116 10.22 7.38 -7.59
N THR A 117 10.39 6.07 -7.61
CA THR A 117 11.38 5.37 -8.47
C THR A 117 10.74 4.26 -9.32
N SER A 118 9.43 4.31 -9.51
CA SER A 118 8.68 3.35 -10.34
C SER A 118 8.79 3.71 -11.83
N TRP A 119 9.27 2.78 -12.66
CA TRP A 119 9.41 2.98 -14.11
C TRP A 119 8.84 1.80 -14.88
N GLY A 120 8.23 2.10 -16.03
CA GLY A 120 7.71 1.12 -16.96
C GLY A 120 8.32 1.23 -18.34
N MET A 121 7.85 0.37 -19.23
CA MET A 121 8.18 0.39 -20.65
C MET A 121 6.90 0.57 -21.46
N LYS A 122 6.92 1.50 -22.41
CA LYS A 122 5.84 1.67 -23.40
C LYS A 122 6.48 1.86 -24.76
N ASN A 123 6.15 0.97 -25.70
CA ASN A 123 6.69 0.96 -27.07
C ASN A 123 8.24 1.02 -27.08
N GLY A 124 8.88 0.20 -26.24
CA GLY A 124 10.35 0.15 -26.12
C GLY A 124 10.99 1.35 -25.42
N LYS A 125 10.22 2.34 -24.98
CA LYS A 125 10.71 3.52 -24.26
C LYS A 125 10.42 3.43 -22.77
N LYS A 126 11.43 3.78 -21.96
CA LYS A 126 11.28 3.92 -20.51
C LYS A 126 10.35 5.09 -20.19
N ILE A 127 9.30 4.85 -19.43
CA ILE A 127 8.31 5.85 -18.99
C ILE A 127 8.21 5.89 -17.47
N PRO A 128 8.06 7.06 -16.85
CA PRO A 128 7.85 7.15 -15.41
C PRO A 128 6.45 6.65 -15.06
N PHE A 129 6.35 5.80 -14.05
CA PHE A 129 5.10 5.65 -13.31
C PHE A 129 5.12 6.67 -12.19
N TYR A 130 4.23 7.66 -12.30
CA TYR A 130 4.22 8.75 -11.33
C TYR A 130 3.72 8.27 -9.96
N PRO A 131 4.18 8.92 -8.86
CA PRO A 131 3.79 8.55 -7.50
C PRO A 131 2.28 8.56 -7.27
N TYR A 132 1.57 9.52 -7.88
CA TYR A 132 0.12 9.65 -7.76
C TYR A 132 -0.61 9.34 -9.07
N PHE A 133 -1.71 8.59 -8.95
CA PHE A 133 -2.66 8.37 -10.04
C PHE A 133 -4.08 8.27 -9.50
N ASN A 134 -5.00 9.05 -10.07
CA ASN A 134 -6.37 9.18 -9.58
C ASN A 134 -7.19 7.87 -9.65
N LYS A 135 -6.78 6.87 -10.43
CA LYS A 135 -7.47 5.57 -10.49
C LYS A 135 -7.03 4.57 -9.41
N THR A 136 -5.96 4.87 -8.65
CA THR A 136 -5.54 4.04 -7.52
C THR A 136 -6.55 4.12 -6.37
N THR A 137 -6.53 3.16 -5.45
CA THR A 137 -7.36 3.22 -4.23
C THR A 137 -7.13 4.51 -3.45
N PHE A 138 -5.86 4.92 -3.30
CA PHE A 138 -5.52 6.21 -2.70
C PHE A 138 -6.19 7.40 -3.41
N GLY A 139 -6.06 7.49 -4.73
CA GLY A 139 -6.59 8.63 -5.48
C GLY A 139 -8.12 8.65 -5.61
N ARG A 140 -8.77 7.48 -5.72
CA ARG A 140 -10.22 7.39 -5.97
C ARG A 140 -11.06 7.30 -4.70
N VAL A 141 -10.51 6.73 -3.63
CA VAL A 141 -11.28 6.40 -2.41
C VAL A 141 -10.75 7.14 -1.20
N GLU A 142 -9.46 6.96 -0.87
CA GLU A 142 -8.90 7.43 0.39
C GLU A 142 -8.76 8.95 0.43
N LEU A 143 -8.05 9.54 -0.54
CA LEU A 143 -7.79 10.97 -0.60
C LEU A 143 -9.08 11.81 -0.72
N PRO A 144 -10.09 11.43 -1.53
CA PRO A 144 -11.38 12.14 -1.56
C PRO A 144 -12.17 12.03 -0.25
N SER A 145 -11.99 10.97 0.53
CA SER A 145 -12.72 10.75 1.80
C SER A 145 -12.25 11.63 2.95
N LEU A 146 -11.09 12.28 2.81
CA LEU A 146 -10.52 13.13 3.86
C LEU A 146 -11.35 14.39 4.08
N THR A 147 -11.46 14.80 5.33
CA THR A 147 -12.22 15.99 5.75
C THR A 147 -11.42 16.80 6.78
N LYS A 148 -11.54 18.13 6.75
CA LYS A 148 -10.75 19.05 7.59
C LYS A 148 -11.08 18.98 9.08
N ASP A 149 -12.28 18.56 9.43
CA ASP A 149 -12.69 18.32 10.81
C ASP A 149 -11.79 17.28 11.47
N LYS A 150 -11.49 16.18 10.76
CA LYS A 150 -10.66 15.08 11.28
C LYS A 150 -9.17 15.22 10.95
N ILE A 151 -8.83 15.54 9.71
CA ILE A 151 -7.45 15.63 9.24
C ILE A 151 -7.04 17.09 9.10
N LYS A 152 -5.98 17.47 9.80
CA LYS A 152 -5.37 18.81 9.70
C LYS A 152 -4.25 18.82 8.67
N THR A 153 -3.49 17.73 8.58
CA THR A 153 -2.33 17.62 7.71
C THR A 153 -2.30 16.25 7.03
N LEU A 154 -2.10 16.25 5.71
CA LEU A 154 -1.66 15.06 4.97
C LEU A 154 -0.16 15.21 4.66
N GLU A 155 0.65 14.31 5.18
CA GLU A 155 2.08 14.22 4.88
C GLU A 155 2.34 13.18 3.78
N VAL A 156 2.86 13.64 2.65
CA VAL A 156 3.34 12.79 1.57
C VAL A 156 4.80 12.45 1.82
N VAL A 157 5.10 11.16 1.97
CA VAL A 157 6.46 10.64 2.03
C VAL A 157 6.78 10.05 0.65
N LEU A 158 7.62 10.74 -0.12
CA LEU A 158 8.15 10.19 -1.37
C LEU A 158 9.30 9.24 -1.05
N VAL A 159 9.08 7.97 -1.38
CA VAL A 159 10.09 6.92 -1.20
C VAL A 159 10.81 6.72 -2.53
N ALA A 160 12.06 7.15 -2.57
CA ALA A 160 12.97 6.92 -3.68
C ALA A 160 13.97 5.83 -3.30
N LYS A 161 13.94 4.69 -3.99
CA LYS A 161 14.93 3.64 -3.76
C LYS A 161 16.34 4.15 -4.10
N PRO A 162 17.34 4.01 -3.20
CA PRO A 162 18.71 4.44 -3.46
C PRO A 162 19.28 3.84 -4.76
N GLY A 163 20.02 4.65 -5.51
CA GLY A 163 20.62 4.24 -6.79
C GLY A 163 19.64 4.15 -7.96
N GLN A 164 18.34 4.44 -7.77
CA GLN A 164 17.37 4.48 -8.85
C GLN A 164 17.06 5.91 -9.30
N ALA A 165 16.77 6.07 -10.59
CA ALA A 165 16.34 7.35 -11.14
C ALA A 165 14.97 7.74 -10.56
N VAL A 166 14.83 9.00 -10.14
CA VAL A 166 13.60 9.52 -9.54
C VAL A 166 12.63 10.00 -10.64
N THR A 167 11.35 9.68 -10.52
CA THR A 167 10.28 10.12 -11.44
C THR A 167 9.72 11.50 -11.08
N GLU A 168 9.64 11.79 -9.79
CA GLU A 168 9.12 13.05 -9.24
C GLU A 168 9.67 13.30 -7.82
N THR A 169 9.91 14.57 -7.50
CA THR A 169 10.39 15.07 -6.20
C THR A 169 9.31 15.93 -5.55
N CYS A 170 9.44 16.26 -4.26
CA CYS A 170 8.48 17.12 -3.55
C CYS A 170 8.40 18.53 -4.12
N LYS A 171 9.50 19.00 -4.76
CA LYS A 171 9.55 20.26 -5.52
C LYS A 171 8.85 20.17 -6.88
N GLY A 172 8.57 18.96 -7.37
CA GLY A 172 7.84 18.73 -8.60
C GLY A 172 6.35 19.00 -8.44
N ASP A 173 5.74 19.50 -9.51
CA ASP A 173 4.29 19.72 -9.64
C ASP A 173 3.69 18.86 -10.76
N LYS A 174 4.11 17.59 -10.88
CA LYS A 174 3.57 16.68 -11.90
C LYS A 174 2.33 15.98 -11.36
N SER A 175 2.47 14.78 -10.81
CA SER A 175 1.33 14.03 -10.28
C SER A 175 0.89 14.54 -8.91
N LEU A 176 1.82 15.06 -8.11
CA LEU A 176 1.53 15.55 -6.77
C LEU A 176 0.67 16.82 -6.76
N TYR A 177 0.66 17.57 -7.86
CA TYR A 177 -0.22 18.73 -8.02
C TYR A 177 -1.70 18.39 -7.74
N GLN A 178 -2.16 17.22 -8.20
CA GLN A 178 -3.55 16.78 -7.97
C GLN A 178 -3.85 16.55 -6.49
N ILE A 179 -2.88 16.08 -5.71
CA ILE A 179 -3.02 15.96 -4.26
C ILE A 179 -3.10 17.34 -3.63
N LYS A 180 -2.16 18.23 -3.97
CA LYS A 180 -2.09 19.61 -3.46
C LYS A 180 -3.40 20.36 -3.73
N ASP A 181 -3.92 20.28 -4.95
CA ASP A 181 -5.16 20.95 -5.36
C ASP A 181 -6.37 20.46 -4.56
N LEU A 182 -6.55 19.14 -4.43
CA LEU A 182 -7.67 18.57 -3.67
C LEU A 182 -7.61 18.90 -2.18
N LEU A 183 -6.41 18.86 -1.57
CA LEU A 183 -6.24 19.23 -0.17
C LEU A 183 -6.47 20.73 0.06
N LYS A 184 -6.02 21.58 -0.86
CA LYS A 184 -6.28 23.02 -0.81
C LYS A 184 -7.78 23.31 -0.82
N GLN A 185 -8.54 22.65 -1.70
CA GLN A 185 -10.01 22.77 -1.74
C GLN A 185 -10.68 22.32 -0.44
N LYS A 186 -10.14 21.27 0.19
CA LYS A 186 -10.61 20.78 1.50
C LYS A 186 -10.09 21.59 2.69
N GLY A 187 -9.16 22.52 2.47
CA GLY A 187 -8.50 23.28 3.53
C GLY A 187 -7.63 22.44 4.47
N ILE A 188 -7.09 21.32 3.97
CA ILE A 188 -6.16 20.43 4.67
C ILE A 188 -4.73 20.83 4.30
N GLU A 189 -3.82 20.87 5.27
CA GLU A 189 -2.41 21.20 5.04
C GLU A 189 -1.71 20.08 4.27
N TYR A 190 -0.95 20.43 3.23
CA TYR A 190 -0.08 19.52 2.50
C TYR A 190 1.36 19.62 3.00
N LYS A 191 1.95 18.50 3.40
CA LYS A 191 3.39 18.38 3.65
C LYS A 191 3.99 17.33 2.72
N CYS A 192 5.25 17.52 2.35
CA CYS A 192 5.98 16.54 1.54
C CYS A 192 7.42 16.41 2.01
N VAL A 193 7.87 15.17 2.20
CA VAL A 193 9.24 14.84 2.56
C VAL A 193 9.77 13.74 1.64
N GLU A 194 11.04 13.84 1.26
CA GLU A 194 11.73 12.83 0.47
C GLU A 194 12.61 12.00 1.40
N ASN A 195 12.44 10.68 1.40
CA ASN A 195 13.29 9.74 2.14
C ASN A 195 13.70 10.22 3.54
N PRO A 196 12.75 10.44 4.47
CA PRO A 196 13.08 10.82 5.84
C PRO A 196 13.99 9.77 6.50
N PRO A 197 14.69 10.10 7.61
CA PRO A 197 15.73 9.24 8.18
C PRO A 197 15.32 7.78 8.42
N TYR A 198 14.09 7.53 8.86
CA TYR A 198 13.58 6.18 9.10
C TYR A 198 13.37 5.37 7.81
N VAL A 199 13.08 6.02 6.67
CA VAL A 199 13.03 5.37 5.36
C VAL A 199 14.44 4.97 4.94
N MET A 200 15.43 5.85 5.15
CA MET A 200 16.82 5.58 4.79
C MET A 200 17.47 4.50 5.66
N SER A 201 17.12 4.42 6.95
CA SER A 201 17.62 3.36 7.81
C SER A 201 17.14 1.99 7.33
N LEU A 202 15.86 1.87 6.95
CA LEU A 202 15.29 0.62 6.43
C LEU A 202 15.95 0.17 5.12
N PHE A 203 16.28 1.10 4.20
CA PHE A 203 17.07 0.75 3.01
C PHE A 203 18.49 0.28 3.35
N SER A 204 19.12 0.91 4.35
CA SER A 204 20.47 0.52 4.78
C SER A 204 20.49 -0.86 5.43
N ASP A 205 19.43 -1.21 6.17
CA ASP A 205 19.25 -2.55 6.75
C ASP A 205 19.13 -3.61 5.65
N ASP A 206 18.31 -3.35 4.63
CA ASP A 206 18.16 -4.23 3.46
C ASP A 206 19.51 -4.45 2.75
N ASP A 207 20.27 -3.38 2.49
CA ASP A 207 21.57 -3.49 1.84
C ASP A 207 22.58 -4.29 2.67
N ARG A 208 22.55 -4.15 3.99
CA ARG A 208 23.39 -4.93 4.92
C ARG A 208 23.02 -6.41 4.91
N ILE A 209 21.73 -6.73 5.02
CA ILE A 209 21.22 -8.10 5.00
C ILE A 209 21.57 -8.77 3.67
N ASN A 210 21.31 -8.11 2.55
CA ASN A 210 21.63 -8.64 1.23
C ASN A 210 23.13 -8.93 1.08
N LYS A 211 24.00 -8.00 1.48
CA LYS A 211 25.46 -8.22 1.47
C LYS A 211 25.86 -9.41 2.34
N ALA A 212 25.28 -9.57 3.53
CA ALA A 212 25.56 -10.71 4.40
C ALA A 212 25.13 -12.05 3.75
N SER A 213 23.95 -12.09 3.13
CA SER A 213 23.48 -13.27 2.38
C SER A 213 24.42 -13.63 1.23
N TYR A 214 24.84 -12.66 0.41
CA TYR A 214 25.80 -12.90 -0.68
C TYR A 214 27.14 -13.46 -0.18
N LEU A 215 27.66 -12.92 0.92
CA LEU A 215 28.89 -13.41 1.55
C LEU A 215 28.74 -14.84 2.08
N SER A 216 27.56 -15.18 2.62
CA SER A 216 27.27 -16.55 3.10
C SER A 216 27.13 -17.57 1.98
N THR A 217 26.63 -17.17 0.80
CA THR A 217 26.51 -18.05 -0.37
C THR A 217 27.78 -18.15 -1.21
N GLY A 218 28.68 -17.16 -1.12
CA GLY A 218 29.91 -17.08 -1.91
C GLY A 218 31.13 -17.80 -1.30
N ARG A 219 31.04 -18.26 -0.05
CA ARG A 219 32.05 -19.14 0.57
C ARG A 219 31.46 -20.53 0.71
N GLY A 220 31.81 -21.43 -0.21
CA GLY A 220 31.52 -22.84 -0.04
C GLY A 220 32.14 -23.35 1.25
N ILE A 221 31.30 -23.74 2.23
CA ILE A 221 31.41 -24.87 3.17
C ILE A 221 30.44 -24.65 4.36
N LEU A 222 29.48 -25.57 4.46
CA LEU A 222 28.74 -26.14 5.61
C LEU A 222 28.18 -25.24 6.76
N GLN A 223 26.83 -25.27 6.80
CA GLN A 223 25.93 -25.52 7.95
C GLN A 223 25.55 -24.41 8.97
N ILE A 224 24.20 -24.29 9.09
CA ILE A 224 23.39 -24.02 10.30
C ILE A 224 23.59 -22.66 10.99
N ILE A 225 23.00 -21.60 10.42
CA ILE A 225 22.45 -20.49 11.22
C ILE A 225 21.19 -19.96 10.52
N SER A 226 20.06 -20.66 10.65
CA SER A 226 18.76 -20.09 10.22
C SER A 226 17.59 -20.49 11.12
N VAL A 227 17.85 -21.04 12.31
CA VAL A 227 16.79 -21.41 13.27
C VAL A 227 16.86 -20.59 14.58
N LEU A 228 17.93 -19.81 14.82
CA LEU A 228 18.13 -19.15 16.12
C LEU A 228 17.58 -17.73 16.28
N PHE A 229 16.91 -17.16 15.26
CA PHE A 229 16.22 -15.86 15.40
C PHE A 229 14.69 -15.95 15.44
N ALA A 230 14.10 -17.15 15.25
CA ALA A 230 12.66 -17.36 15.33
C ALA A 230 12.17 -17.94 16.68
N MET A 231 13.06 -18.25 17.62
CA MET A 231 12.70 -18.76 18.96
C MET A 231 13.15 -17.82 20.08
N ARG A 232 12.76 -16.55 19.99
CA ARG A 232 12.88 -15.63 21.13
C ARG A 232 11.79 -14.57 21.17
N GLN A 233 10.52 -14.97 21.02
CA GLN A 233 9.34 -14.30 21.59
C GLN A 233 8.17 -15.30 21.76
N MET A 234 8.45 -16.45 22.38
CA MET A 234 7.44 -17.21 23.11
C MET A 234 7.90 -17.28 24.56
N TYR A 235 7.60 -16.22 25.30
CA TYR A 235 7.23 -16.22 26.72
C TYR A 235 6.27 -15.06 26.92
#